data_AF-A0A960KC17-F1
#
_entry.id   AF-A0A960KC17-F1
#
_cell.length_a   1.000
_cell.length_b   1.000
_cell.length_c   1.000
_cell.angle_alpha   90.00
_cell.angle_beta   90.00
_cell.angle_gamma   90.00
#
_symmetry.space_group_name_H-M   'P 1'
#
loop_
_entity.id
_entity.type
_entity.pdbx_description
1 polymer ?
#
loop_
_entity_poly.entity_id
_entity_poly.type
_entity_poly.pdbx_seq_one_letter_code
_entity_poly.pdbx_strand_id
1 'polypeptide(L)'
;MASLPRDVTVWIGSDGPDTERLRVRHAGDPRLVWLGRLSDEEKRRRLRAADVFCAPSLRGESFGVVLLEAMAAGAAIVASDLSGYRLVARPGLDGLLVAP
;
A
#
# COMPACT_ATOMS: atom_id res chain seq x y z
N MET A 1 -8.54 -8.60 -7.57
CA MET A 1 -9.42 -8.54 -6.38
C MET A 1 -10.39 -9.71 -6.24
N ALA A 2 -10.60 -10.55 -7.27
CA ALA A 2 -11.48 -11.72 -7.16
C ALA A 2 -11.07 -12.72 -6.05
N SER A 3 -9.82 -12.65 -5.58
CA SER A 3 -9.25 -13.50 -4.52
C SER A 3 -9.32 -12.91 -3.11
N LEU A 4 -9.62 -11.61 -2.93
CA LEU A 4 -9.73 -11.02 -1.60
C LEU A 4 -11.12 -11.30 -1.01
N PRO A 5 -11.24 -11.54 0.30
CA PRO A 5 -12.51 -11.64 1.00
C PRO A 5 -13.40 -10.39 0.83
N ARG A 6 -14.72 -10.54 1.07
CA ARG A 6 -15.70 -9.45 0.91
C ARG A 6 -15.64 -8.40 2.02
N ASP A 7 -15.11 -8.78 3.17
CA ASP A 7 -14.93 -7.97 4.38
C ASP A 7 -13.61 -7.17 4.39
N VAL A 8 -12.78 -7.30 3.36
CA VAL A 8 -11.58 -6.48 3.19
C VAL A 8 -11.93 -5.15 2.51
N THR A 9 -11.48 -4.05 3.09
CA THR A 9 -11.49 -2.72 2.44
C THR A 9 -10.09 -2.36 1.99
N VAL A 10 -9.94 -1.86 0.76
CA VAL A 10 -8.66 -1.41 0.21
C VAL A 10 -8.70 0.11 0.05
N TRP A 11 -7.87 0.78 0.83
CA TRP A 11 -7.66 2.22 0.71
C TRP A 11 -6.56 2.51 -0.30
N ILE A 12 -6.89 3.30 -1.31
CA ILE A 12 -5.95 3.73 -2.36
C ILE A 12 -5.61 5.19 -2.10
N GLY A 13 -4.40 5.42 -1.56
CA GLY A 13 -3.85 6.75 -1.35
C GLY A 13 -3.11 7.26 -2.59
N SER A 14 -3.16 8.57 -2.79
CA SER A 14 -2.62 9.30 -3.95
C SER A 14 -3.43 9.14 -5.24
N ASP A 15 -3.03 9.92 -6.24
CA ASP A 15 -3.53 9.91 -7.60
C ASP A 15 -2.35 9.90 -8.59
N GLY A 16 -2.61 9.52 -9.84
CA GLY A 16 -1.63 9.49 -10.91
C GLY A 16 -2.29 9.38 -12.30
N PRO A 17 -1.49 9.29 -13.37
CA PRO A 17 -1.99 9.31 -14.75
C PRO A 17 -3.04 8.22 -15.05
N ASP A 18 -2.97 7.10 -14.34
CA ASP A 18 -3.84 5.94 -14.53
C ASP A 18 -5.07 5.91 -13.61
N THR A 19 -5.19 6.84 -12.66
CA THR A 19 -6.23 6.79 -11.62
C THR A 19 -7.63 6.72 -12.19
N GLU A 20 -7.96 7.56 -13.17
CA GLU A 20 -9.31 7.59 -13.74
C GLU A 20 -9.65 6.29 -14.48
N ARG A 21 -8.70 5.79 -15.28
CA ARG A 21 -8.85 4.50 -15.98
C ARG A 21 -9.11 3.36 -15.00
N LEU A 22 -8.39 3.34 -13.87
CA LEU A 22 -8.55 2.29 -12.87
C LEU A 22 -9.84 2.43 -12.05
N ARG A 23 -10.27 3.66 -11.74
CA ARG A 23 -11.58 3.93 -11.12
C ARG A 23 -12.73 3.38 -11.98
N VAL A 24 -12.73 3.70 -13.28
CA VAL A 24 -13.74 3.18 -14.21
C VAL A 24 -13.69 1.66 -14.30
N ARG A 25 -12.50 1.08 -14.46
CA ARG A 25 -12.32 -0.38 -14.57
C ARG A 25 -12.84 -1.13 -13.34
N HIS A 26 -12.76 -0.52 -12.15
CA HIS A 26 -13.11 -1.15 -10.89
C HIS A 26 -14.32 -0.51 -10.19
N ALA A 27 -15.15 0.25 -10.90
CA ALA A 27 -16.28 0.99 -10.33
C ALA A 27 -17.32 0.08 -9.62
N GLY A 28 -17.38 -1.20 -10.00
CA GLY A 28 -18.28 -2.18 -9.39
C GLY A 28 -17.76 -2.86 -8.12
N ASP A 29 -16.54 -2.55 -7.66
CA ASP A 29 -15.97 -3.15 -6.45
C ASP A 29 -16.08 -2.19 -5.25
N PRO A 30 -17.06 -2.36 -4.35
CA PRO A 30 -17.32 -1.43 -3.24
C PRO A 30 -16.20 -1.45 -2.18
N ARG A 31 -15.27 -2.41 -2.25
CA ARG A 31 -14.14 -2.51 -1.33
C ARG A 31 -13.07 -1.48 -1.61
N LEU A 32 -13.04 -0.90 -2.81
CA LEU A 32 -12.04 0.10 -3.19
C LEU A 32 -12.48 1.49 -2.74
N VAL A 33 -11.70 2.10 -1.85
CA VAL A 33 -11.90 3.48 -1.43
C VAL A 33 -10.74 4.33 -1.93
N TRP A 34 -11.05 5.19 -2.89
CA TRP A 34 -10.09 6.12 -3.50
C TRP A 34 -9.97 7.36 -2.62
N LEU A 35 -8.87 7.49 -1.90
CA LEU A 35 -8.64 8.58 -0.95
C LEU A 35 -8.01 9.82 -1.61
N GLY A 36 -7.38 9.63 -2.77
CA GLY A 36 -6.60 10.66 -3.43
C GLY A 36 -5.40 11.11 -2.59
N ARG A 37 -4.85 12.29 -2.90
CA ARG A 37 -3.72 12.84 -2.15
C ARG A 37 -4.08 13.09 -0.68
N LEU A 38 -3.27 12.53 0.22
CA LEU A 38 -3.45 12.64 1.66
C LEU A 38 -2.52 13.69 2.26
N SER A 39 -2.98 14.39 3.29
CA SER A 39 -2.09 15.14 4.19
C SER A 39 -1.28 14.18 5.05
N ASP A 40 -0.18 14.65 5.66
CA ASP A 40 0.62 13.80 6.56
C ASP A 40 -0.16 13.33 7.78
N GLU A 41 -1.08 14.16 8.30
CA GLU A 41 -1.96 13.76 9.40
C GLU A 41 -2.91 12.65 8.97
N GLU A 42 -3.54 12.79 7.81
CA GLU A 42 -4.44 11.77 7.27
C GLU A 42 -3.70 10.47 6.99
N LYS A 43 -2.52 10.56 6.37
CA LYS A 43 -1.65 9.41 6.10
C LYS A 43 -1.33 8.67 7.40
N ARG A 44 -0.87 9.40 8.43
CA ARG A 44 -0.56 8.81 9.75
C ARG A 44 -1.79 8.16 10.38
N ARG A 45 -2.96 8.78 10.30
CA ARG A 45 -4.22 8.20 10.82
C ARG A 45 -4.60 6.91 10.10
N ARG A 46 -4.48 6.89 8.77
CA ARG A 46 -4.80 5.72 7.94
C ARG A 46 -3.83 4.58 8.17
N LEU A 47 -2.52 4.87 8.23
CA LEU A 47 -1.50 3.85 8.51
C LEU A 47 -1.73 3.19 9.87
N ARG A 48 -2.09 3.96 10.92
CA ARG A 48 -2.43 3.40 12.24
C ARG A 48 -3.70 2.56 12.26
N ALA A 49 -4.61 2.79 11.32
CA ALA A 49 -5.87 2.08 11.22
C ALA A 49 -5.82 0.91 10.23
N ALA A 50 -4.71 0.72 9.51
CA ALA A 50 -4.57 -0.33 8.52
C ALA A 50 -4.00 -1.60 9.16
N ASP A 51 -4.64 -2.74 8.91
CA ASP A 51 -4.09 -4.04 9.30
C ASP A 51 -2.82 -4.37 8.50
N VAL A 52 -2.84 -3.99 7.21
CA VAL A 52 -1.76 -4.24 6.24
C VAL A 52 -1.51 -3.00 5.42
N PHE A 53 -0.23 -2.62 5.26
CA PHE A 53 0.22 -1.64 4.30
C PHE A 53 0.85 -2.33 3.09
N CYS A 54 0.35 -1.99 1.89
CA CYS A 54 0.79 -2.56 0.63
C CYS A 54 1.55 -1.53 -0.23
N ALA A 55 2.78 -1.86 -0.64
CA ALA A 55 3.59 -1.04 -1.57
C ALA A 55 4.00 -1.84 -2.82
N PRO A 56 3.11 -1.97 -3.83
CA PRO A 56 3.33 -2.76 -5.04
C PRO A 56 4.10 -1.99 -6.14
N SER A 57 5.13 -1.22 -5.76
CA SER A 57 5.92 -0.43 -6.73
C SER A 57 6.68 -1.35 -7.70
N LEU A 58 6.62 -1.06 -9.00
CA LEU A 58 7.31 -1.86 -10.02
C LEU A 58 8.83 -1.64 -10.04
N ARG A 59 9.29 -0.45 -9.62
CA ARG A 59 10.69 0.02 -9.60
C ARG A 59 10.74 1.43 -8.99
N GLY A 60 11.96 1.98 -8.85
CA GLY A 60 12.16 3.41 -8.55
C GLY A 60 12.16 3.77 -7.06
N GLU A 61 12.11 2.77 -6.19
CA GLU A 61 12.12 2.96 -4.74
C GLU A 61 13.56 2.96 -4.22
N SER A 62 13.95 4.04 -3.54
CA SER A 62 15.34 4.21 -3.07
C SER A 62 15.57 3.62 -1.68
N PHE A 63 14.72 3.95 -0.70
CA PHE A 63 14.93 3.56 0.71
C PHE A 63 13.69 2.99 1.39
N GLY A 64 12.47 3.33 0.93
CA GLY A 64 11.25 2.84 1.59
C GLY A 64 10.88 3.56 2.88
N VAL A 65 11.01 4.90 2.93
CA VAL A 65 10.52 5.70 4.07
C VAL A 65 9.06 5.39 4.40
N VAL A 66 8.23 5.17 3.38
CA VAL A 66 6.81 4.82 3.58
C VAL A 66 6.62 3.46 4.26
N LEU A 67 7.55 2.51 4.09
CA LEU A 67 7.55 1.24 4.84
C LEU A 67 7.87 1.51 6.31
N LEU A 68 8.86 2.34 6.61
CA LEU A 68 9.18 2.73 8.00
C LEU A 68 7.99 3.42 8.69
N GLU A 69 7.30 4.31 7.99
CA GLU A 69 6.10 4.98 8.51
C GLU A 69 4.99 3.97 8.83
N ALA A 70 4.76 2.99 7.95
CA ALA A 70 3.78 1.93 8.16
C ALA A 70 4.17 0.98 9.30
N MET A 71 5.44 0.58 9.38
CA MET A 71 5.98 -0.25 10.48
C MET A 71 5.87 0.47 11.82
N ALA A 72 6.20 1.76 11.87
CA ALA A 72 6.05 2.59 13.07
C ALA A 72 4.58 2.76 13.49
N ALA A 73 3.65 2.69 12.53
CA ALA A 73 2.21 2.67 12.79
C ALA A 73 1.67 1.30 13.20
N GLY A 74 2.49 0.24 13.15
CA GLY A 74 2.13 -1.12 13.54
C GLY A 74 1.47 -1.95 12.42
N ALA A 75 1.41 -1.43 11.18
CA ALA A 75 0.81 -2.14 10.06
C ALA A 75 1.75 -3.25 9.53
N ALA A 76 1.19 -4.41 9.23
CA ALA A 76 1.96 -5.47 8.57
C ALA A 76 2.36 -5.05 7.15
N ILE A 77 3.59 -5.35 6.74
CA ILE A 77 4.13 -4.90 5.45
C ILE A 77 3.97 -5.99 4.39
N VAL A 78 3.37 -5.63 3.27
CA VAL A 78 3.45 -6.38 2.01
C VAL A 78 4.01 -5.43 0.95
N ALA A 79 5.17 -5.72 0.39
CA ALA A 79 5.79 -4.81 -0.55
C ALA A 79 6.50 -5.56 -1.68
N SER A 80 6.77 -4.84 -2.77
CA SER A 80 7.57 -5.38 -3.87
C SER A 80 9.01 -5.63 -3.41
N ASP A 81 9.60 -6.71 -3.89
CA ASP A 81 10.94 -7.15 -3.52
C ASP A 81 12.02 -6.34 -4.25
N LEU A 82 12.08 -5.04 -3.91
CA LEU A 82 12.99 -4.06 -4.50
C LEU A 82 14.20 -3.84 -3.59
N SER A 83 15.36 -3.58 -4.20
CA SER A 83 16.60 -3.30 -3.46
C SER A 83 16.45 -2.18 -2.44
N GLY A 84 15.70 -1.12 -2.76
CA GLY A 84 15.43 -0.01 -1.84
C GLY A 84 14.56 -0.40 -0.65
N TYR A 85 13.57 -1.27 -0.84
CA TYR A 85 12.72 -1.76 0.25
C TYR A 85 13.39 -2.80 1.13
N ARG A 86 14.32 -3.60 0.58
CA ARG A 86 15.15 -4.55 1.35
C ARG A 86 16.07 -3.88 2.37
N LEU A 87 16.32 -2.58 2.26
CA LEU A 87 17.05 -1.80 3.27
C LEU A 87 16.24 -1.60 4.56
N VAL A 88 14.92 -1.77 4.50
CA VAL A 88 13.99 -1.52 5.59
C VAL A 88 13.29 -2.79 6.05
N ALA A 89 12.78 -3.60 5.11
CA ALA A 89 12.02 -4.81 5.43
C ALA A 89 12.82 -6.06 5.05
N ARG A 90 13.02 -6.97 6.02
CA ARG A 90 13.63 -8.27 5.76
C ARG A 90 12.54 -9.28 5.34
N PRO A 91 12.69 -9.96 4.18
CA PRO A 91 11.70 -10.92 3.70
C PRO A 91 11.38 -12.00 4.74
N GLY A 92 10.10 -12.19 5.05
CA GLY A 92 9.62 -13.23 5.95
C GLY A 92 9.87 -12.97 7.44
N LEU A 93 10.48 -11.83 7.80
CA LEU A 93 10.69 -11.41 9.18
C LEU A 93 9.85 -10.18 9.52
N ASP A 94 10.06 -9.08 8.80
CA ASP A 94 9.43 -7.78 9.12
C ASP A 94 8.40 -7.36 8.06
N GLY A 95 8.34 -8.12 6.97
CA GLY A 95 7.41 -7.92 5.87
C GLY A 95 7.44 -9.08 4.91
N LEU A 96 6.35 -9.22 4.16
CA LEU A 96 6.27 -10.12 3.02
C LEU A 96 6.71 -9.36 1.77
N LEU A 97 7.93 -9.66 1.30
CA LEU A 97 8.44 -9.12 0.05
C LEU A 97 8.18 -10.11 -1.09
N VAL A 98 7.52 -9.65 -2.15
CA VAL A 98 7.10 -10.46 -3.31
C VAL A 98 7.57 -9.85 -4.62
N ALA A 99 7.68 -10.68 -5.67
CA ALA A 99 7.98 -10.17 -7.01
C ALA A 99 6.93 -9.12 -7.45
N PRO A 100 7.34 -7.99 -8.08
CA PRO A 100 6.42 -6.97 -8.59
C PRO A 100 5.50 -7.45 -9.71
#